data_AF-A0A5J4PU21-F1
#
_entry.id   AF-A0A5J4PU21-F1
#
_cell.length_a   1.000
_cell.length_b   1.000
_cell.length_c   1.000
_cell.angle_alpha   90.00
_cell.angle_beta   90.00
_cell.angle_gamma   90.00
#
_symmetry.space_group_name_H-M   'P 1'
#
loop_
_entity.id
_entity.type
_entity.pdbx_description
1 polymer ?
#
loop_
_entity_poly.entity_id
_entity_poly.type
_entity_poly.pdbx_seq_one_letter_code
_entity_poly.pdbx_strand_id
1 'polypeptide(L)' 'MELLIYKASAGSGKTFTLTVEYIKHIVRNPRAYRQILAVTFTNKATTEMKERILGQLYGIWTSDKDSEP' A
#
# COMPACT_ATOMS: atom_id res chain seq x y z
N MET A 1 -18.11 -9.20 8.81
CA MET A 1 -16.78 -8.59 8.63
C MET A 1 -15.78 -9.68 8.96
N GLU A 2 -15.12 -10.23 7.95
CA GLU A 2 -14.12 -11.29 8.17
C GLU A 2 -12.73 -10.67 8.31
N LEU A 3 -11.97 -11.16 9.28
CA LEU A 3 -10.59 -10.74 9.50
C LEU A 3 -9.69 -11.47 8.51
N LEU A 4 -9.03 -10.73 7.61
CA LEU A 4 -8.02 -11.28 6.70
C LEU A 4 -6.63 -11.22 7.35
N ILE A 5 -6.00 -12.39 7.51
CA ILE A 5 -4.66 -12.50 8.11
C ILE A 5 -3.67 -12.96 7.04
N TYR A 6 -2.70 -12.10 6.72
CA TYR A 6 -1.57 -12.45 5.87
C TYR A 6 -0.43 -13.02 6.72
N LYS A 7 -0.15 -14.31 6.57
CA LYS A 7 1.06 -14.95 7.12
C LYS A 7 2.19 -14.83 6.10
N ALA A 8 3.35 -14.34 6.53
CA ALA A 8 4.46 -14.17 5.61
C ALA A 8 5.82 -14.14 6.32
N SER A 9 6.80 -14.84 5.74
CA SER A 9 8.16 -15.01 6.27
C SER A 9 9.02 -13.76 6.09
N ALA A 10 10.19 -13.71 6.72
CA ALA A 10 11.16 -12.64 6.44
C ALA A 10 11.47 -12.59 4.94
N GLY A 11 11.57 -11.38 4.38
CA GLY A 11 11.85 -11.17 2.95
C GLY A 11 10.71 -11.47 1.97
N SER A 12 9.57 -12.02 2.41
CA SER A 12 8.50 -12.47 1.50
C SER A 12 7.55 -11.37 1.00
N GLY A 13 7.96 -10.10 1.02
CA GLY A 13 7.15 -9.01 0.46
C GLY A 13 5.90 -8.60 1.27
N LYS A 14 5.88 -8.81 2.59
CA LYS A 14 4.75 -8.39 3.48
C LYS A 14 4.32 -6.95 3.25
N THR A 15 5.28 -6.03 3.36
CA THR A 15 5.05 -4.60 3.23
C THR A 15 4.55 -4.25 1.84
N PHE A 16 5.11 -4.90 0.81
CA PHE A 16 4.68 -4.72 -0.59
C PHE A 16 3.21 -5.12 -0.77
N THR A 17 2.82 -6.28 -0.24
CA THR A 17 1.42 -6.77 -0.32
C THR A 17 0.46 -5.77 0.34
N LEU A 18 0.78 -5.28 1.54
CA LEU A 18 -0.05 -4.29 2.23
C LEU A 18 -0.14 -2.96 1.47
N THR A 19 0.96 -2.50 0.86
CA THR A 19 0.97 -1.31 0.00
C THR A 19 0.06 -1.47 -1.21
N VAL A 20 0.14 -2.62 -1.90
CA VAL A 20 -0.72 -2.92 -3.06
C VAL A 20 -2.20 -2.94 -2.66
N GLU A 21 -2.55 -3.59 -1.55
CA GLU A 21 -3.95 -3.61 -1.08
C GLU A 21 -4.45 -2.20 -0.71
N TYR A 22 -3.60 -1.37 -0.08
CA TYR A 22 -3.94 0.03 0.16
C TYR A 22 -4.22 0.77 -1.16
N ILE A 23 -3.35 0.61 -2.16
CA ILE A 23 -3.48 1.25 -3.48
C ILE A 23 -4.76 0.80 -4.18
N LYS A 24 -5.07 -0.51 -4.18
CA LYS A 24 -6.31 -1.04 -4.77
C LYS A 24 -7.55 -0.38 -4.17
N HIS A 25 -7.57 -0.14 -2.86
CA HIS A 25 -8.70 0.54 -2.21
C HIS A 25 -8.86 1.99 -2.66
N ILE A 26 -7.77 2.75 -2.74
CA ILE A 26 -7.82 4.17 -3.13
C ILE A 26 -8.05 4.36 -4.64
N VAL A 27 -7.57 3.46 -5.50
CA VAL A 27 -7.87 3.49 -6.94
C VAL A 27 -9.36 3.27 -7.20
N ARG A 28 -9.99 2.35 -6.46
CA ARG A 28 -11.44 2.10 -6.54
C ARG A 28 -12.27 3.24 -5.96
N ASN A 29 -11.81 3.85 -4.87
CA ASN A 29 -12.48 4.99 -4.24
C ASN A 29 -11.43 5.99 -3.72
N PRO A 30 -11.14 7.06 -4.48
CA PRO A 30 -10.11 8.03 -4.11
C PRO A 30 -10.37 8.77 -2.80
N ARG A 31 -11.56 8.71 -2.20
CA ARG A 31 -11.85 9.30 -0.88
C ARG A 31 -11.60 8.34 0.28
N ALA A 32 -11.39 7.05 0.00
CA ALA A 32 -11.19 6.02 1.02
C ALA A 32 -9.88 6.19 1.81
N TYR A 33 -8.87 6.90 1.29
CA TYR A 33 -7.62 7.13 2.01
C TYR A 33 -7.82 7.76 3.41
N ARG A 34 -8.90 8.54 3.61
CA ARG A 34 -9.25 9.16 4.90
C ARG A 34 -9.87 8.18 5.89
N GLN A 35 -10.28 7.01 5.43
CA GLN A 35 -10.98 5.97 6.19
C GLN A 35 -10.09 4.74 6.45
N ILE A 36 -8.90 4.68 5.86
CA ILE A 36 -7.96 3.57 6.04
C ILE A 36 -6.91 3.97 7.07
N LEU A 37 -6.84 3.22 8.17
CA LEU A 37 -5.78 3.33 9.17
C LEU A 37 -4.73 2.25 8.93
N ALA A 38 -3.57 2.64 8.40
CA ALA A 38 -2.40 1.77 8.28
C ALA A 38 -1.46 2.01 9.47
N VAL A 39 -1.10 0.95 10.19
CA VAL A 39 -0.21 1.00 11.37
C VAL A 39 1.01 0.12 11.15
N THR A 40 2.17 0.55 11.63
CA THR A 40 3.41 -0.22 11.59
C THR A 40 4.13 -0.15 12.94
N PHE A 41 5.14 -1.00 13.15
CA PHE A 41 5.87 -1.05 14.41
C PHE A 41 6.82 0.15 14.63
N THR A 42 7.27 0.82 13.55
CA THR A 42 8.23 1.93 13.66
C THR A 42 7.85 3.08 12.73
N ASN A 43 8.20 4.30 13.12
CA ASN A 43 7.99 5.48 12.27
C ASN A 43 8.71 5.35 10.93
N LYS A 44 9.90 4.73 10.90
CA LYS A 44 10.65 4.48 9.67
C LYS A 44 9.86 3.60 8.70
N ALA A 45 9.28 2.49 9.17
CA ALA A 45 8.47 1.61 8.33
C ALA A 45 7.19 2.31 7.83
N THR A 46 6.59 3.18 8.64
CA THR A 46 5.47 4.03 8.21
C THR A 46 5.89 4.97 7.08
N THR A 47 7.03 5.65 7.21
CA THR A 47 7.55 6.56 6.17
C THR A 47 7.84 5.80 4.87
N GLU A 48 8.54 4.67 4.95
CA GLU A 48 8.84 3.82 3.78
C GLU A 48 7.57 3.34 3.06
N MET A 49 6.55 2.91 3.82
CA MET A 49 5.27 2.49 3.25
C MET A 49 4.55 3.67 2.57
N LYS A 50 4.56 4.86 3.19
CA LYS A 50 3.95 6.07 2.63
C LYS A 50 4.63 6.49 1.32
N GLU A 51 5.96 6.53 1.30
CA GLU A 51 6.74 6.89 0.11
C GLU A 51 6.46 5.93 -1.04
N ARG A 52 6.40 4.61 -0.75
CA ARG A 52 6.05 3.61 -1.75
C ARG A 52 4.64 3.82 -2.32
N ILE A 53 3.64 4.09 -1.47
CA ILE A 53 2.26 4.35 -1.93
C ILE A 53 2.22 5.57 -2.86
N LEU A 54 2.83 6.69 -2.45
CA LEU A 54 2.83 7.91 -3.24
C LEU A 54 3.60 7.75 -4.56
N GLY A 55 4.75 7.06 -4.53
CA GLY A 55 5.53 6.79 -5.73
C GLY A 55 4.76 5.95 -6.76
N GLN A 56 4.07 4.90 -6.31
CA GLN A 56 3.26 4.06 -7.19
C GLN A 56 2.05 4.82 -7.76
N LEU A 57 1.36 5.61 -6.94
CA LEU A 57 0.26 6.46 -7.43
C LEU A 57 0.73 7.48 -8.46
N TYR A 58 1.91 8.07 -8.26
CA TYR A 58 2.51 8.98 -9.22
C TYR A 58 2.84 8.26 -10.52
N GLY A 59 3.44 7.06 -10.46
CA GLY A 59 3.73 6.24 -11.63
C GLY A 59 2.48 5.84 -12.42
N ILE A 60 1.40 5.46 -11.72
CA ILE A 60 0.08 5.20 -12.34
C ILE A 60 -0.43 6.46 -13.05
N TRP A 61 -0.35 7.62 -12.41
CA TRP A 61 -0.80 8.89 -12.99
C TRP A 61 -0.01 9.27 -14.24
N THR A 62 1.31 9.02 -14.26
CA THR A 62 2.17 9.28 -15.43
C THR A 62 2.15 8.18 -16.49
N SER A 63 1.38 7.10 -16.30
CA SER A 63 1.36 5.91 -17.18
C SER A 63 2.73 5.23 -17.32
N ASP A 64 3.47 5.13 -16.21
CA ASP A 64 4.72 4.37 -16.15
C ASP A 64 4.44 2.86 -16.20
N LYS A 65 5.12 2.13 -17.09
CA LYS A 65 4.89 0.70 -17.33
C LYS A 65 5.24 -0.17 -16.11
N ASP A 66 6.11 0.33 -15.23
CA ASP A 66 6.55 -0.39 -14.04
C ASP A 66 5.62 -0.19 -12.83
N SER A 67 4.55 0.59 -12.99
CA SER A 67 3.63 0.97 -11.90
C SER A 67 2.20 0.42 -12.09
N GLU A 68 2.03 -0.72 -12.76
CA GLU A 68 0.73 -1.39 -12.87
C GLU A 68 0.23 -1.89 -11.49
N PRO A 69 -1.04 -1.65 -11.13
CA PRO A 69 -1.61 -1.98 -9.81
C PRO A 69 -1.85 -3.47 -9.53
#